data_AF-A0A062V5L9-F1
#
_entry.id   AF-A0A062V5L9-F1
#
_cell.length_a   1.000
_cell.length_b   1.000
_cell.length_c   1.000
_cell.angle_alpha   90.00
_cell.angle_beta   90.00
_cell.angle_gamma   90.00
#
_symmetry.space_group_name_H-M   'P 1'
#
loop_
_entity.id
_entity.type
_entity.pdbx_description
1 polymer ?
#
loop_
_entity_poly.entity_id
_entity_poly.type
_entity_poly.pdbx_seq_one_letter_code
_entity_poly.pdbx_strand_id
1 'polypeptide(L)'
;MKPEKKAKNIKAKSGKISKKGNNTLIIGVVAVIVLAGIAYAVIFNDSASDNGKVQKTLKEVRAQIDAEYGKRGGSGTNTPPVTDDYTPILSPRAADKLPDYVYTNAMTLKAYKYATEHPEILEQMPCYCGCEQHGSETSDGRPHRFLRDCFINDRGMYDSHASTCDVCIGIAIKSQSYFPSGISKLSTSTAGQIPSTQPVDLSTLSLPDNFKSLSDGLKLIPPGITWVYFANLKQGTGIEQKFMHDTNFYGSPVIGMLNSEYSDGSWIELHDIGKTSANVRSNAGDNIDNILYTRPYIFDTKDKTNSVLALLKDSSANASAYDSFKSVLEKVDDENAGFARISTDAPAFADMSYFGLVRTGDDVTGEIAFRIKDNESVPLTKYNELRDSSASRGFKSYEVQEENNTLIIKMTSSLNNVISEAAQNYEIDID
;
A
#
# COMPACT_ATOMS: atom_id res chain seq x y z
N MET A 1 39.46 -60.30 -51.50
CA MET A 1 39.66 -60.25 -50.03
C MET A 1 39.51 -61.67 -49.46
N LYS A 2 40.16 -62.16 -48.39
CA LYS A 2 41.28 -61.69 -47.54
C LYS A 2 41.26 -60.22 -47.05
N PRO A 3 41.40 -59.93 -45.75
CA PRO A 3 41.11 -60.73 -44.55
C PRO A 3 40.23 -59.83 -43.59
N GLU A 4 40.25 -59.82 -42.24
CA GLU A 4 40.70 -60.80 -41.23
C GLU A 4 39.79 -60.77 -39.98
N LYS A 5 39.81 -61.90 -39.27
CA LYS A 5 39.54 -62.20 -37.84
C LYS A 5 39.91 -61.05 -36.86
N LYS A 6 39.45 -60.97 -35.59
CA LYS A 6 39.21 -61.97 -34.50
C LYS A 6 38.08 -61.44 -33.58
N ALA A 7 37.17 -62.23 -33.00
CA ALA A 7 37.35 -63.27 -31.96
C ALA A 7 37.81 -62.68 -30.60
N LYS A 8 37.36 -63.12 -29.41
CA LYS A 8 36.61 -64.36 -29.05
C LYS A 8 36.20 -64.34 -27.56
N ASN A 9 35.09 -65.03 -27.22
CA ASN A 9 34.82 -65.73 -25.92
C ASN A 9 34.85 -64.86 -24.62
N ILE A 10 34.31 -65.25 -23.45
CA ILE A 10 34.07 -66.55 -22.78
C ILE A 10 32.79 -66.48 -21.91
N LYS A 11 32.02 -67.60 -21.84
CA LYS A 11 31.13 -68.14 -20.76
C LYS A 11 30.34 -67.18 -19.80
N ALA A 12 29.16 -67.53 -19.28
CA ALA A 12 28.75 -68.87 -18.85
C ALA A 12 27.24 -69.15 -18.92
N LYS A 13 26.91 -70.45 -18.97
CA LYS A 13 25.56 -70.98 -18.75
C LYS A 13 25.29 -71.13 -17.24
N SER A 14 24.19 -70.55 -16.78
CA SER A 14 23.24 -71.09 -15.80
C SER A 14 22.07 -70.09 -15.77
N GLY A 15 20.80 -70.42 -15.86
CA GLY A 15 20.06 -71.67 -15.95
C GLY A 15 18.59 -71.21 -16.01
N LYS A 16 17.81 -71.67 -17.00
CA LYS A 16 16.41 -71.24 -17.15
C LYS A 16 15.58 -71.76 -15.98
N ILE A 17 14.92 -70.88 -15.24
CA ILE A 17 13.69 -71.20 -14.50
C ILE A 17 12.51 -70.61 -15.29
N SER A 18 11.46 -71.41 -15.45
CA SER A 18 10.37 -71.18 -16.41
C SER A 18 9.30 -70.22 -15.91
N LYS A 19 8.68 -69.50 -16.85
CA LYS A 19 7.42 -68.78 -16.60
C LYS A 19 6.30 -69.76 -16.23
N LYS A 20 5.75 -69.60 -15.03
CA LYS A 20 4.35 -69.89 -14.65
C LYS A 20 4.12 -69.01 -13.41
N GLY A 21 3.40 -67.90 -13.46
CA GLY A 21 2.12 -67.69 -14.11
C GLY A 21 1.09 -67.54 -13.00
N ASN A 22 0.95 -66.33 -12.46
CA ASN A 22 -0.23 -65.90 -11.70
C ASN A 22 -0.38 -64.38 -11.85
N ASN A 23 -1.36 -63.98 -12.67
CA ASN A 23 -1.54 -62.62 -13.14
C ASN A 23 -2.29 -61.72 -12.14
N THR A 24 -2.41 -62.16 -10.89
CA THR A 24 -3.28 -61.57 -9.87
C THR A 24 -2.69 -60.35 -9.17
N LEU A 25 -1.35 -60.22 -9.10
CA LEU A 25 -0.72 -59.08 -8.43
C LEU A 25 -0.70 -57.81 -9.31
N ILE A 26 -0.46 -57.95 -10.62
CA ILE A 26 -0.39 -56.79 -11.54
C ILE A 26 -1.80 -56.33 -11.92
N ILE A 27 -2.76 -57.25 -12.10
CA ILE A 27 -4.17 -56.87 -12.29
C ILE A 27 -4.73 -56.22 -11.01
N GLY A 28 -4.35 -56.69 -9.82
CA GLY A 28 -4.70 -56.04 -8.56
C GLY A 28 -4.21 -54.58 -8.48
N VAL A 29 -2.93 -54.33 -8.78
CA VAL A 29 -2.36 -52.98 -8.72
C VAL A 29 -2.93 -52.06 -9.81
N VAL A 30 -3.09 -52.54 -11.05
CA VAL A 30 -3.66 -51.70 -12.13
C VAL A 30 -5.16 -51.47 -11.95
N ALA A 31 -5.93 -52.47 -11.48
CA ALA A 31 -7.35 -52.26 -11.17
C ALA A 31 -7.54 -51.32 -9.97
N VAL A 32 -6.69 -51.38 -8.95
CA VAL A 32 -6.73 -50.41 -7.84
C VAL A 32 -6.34 -49.01 -8.32
N ILE A 33 -5.33 -48.85 -9.18
CA ILE A 33 -4.94 -47.52 -9.69
C ILE A 33 -6.00 -46.95 -10.65
N VAL A 34 -6.63 -47.77 -11.48
CA VAL A 34 -7.70 -47.30 -12.41
C VAL A 34 -9.03 -47.07 -11.67
N LEU A 35 -9.41 -47.92 -10.71
CA LEU A 35 -10.61 -47.68 -9.89
C LEU A 35 -10.41 -46.55 -8.89
N ALA A 36 -9.21 -46.37 -8.30
CA ALA A 36 -8.90 -45.19 -7.51
C ALA A 36 -8.82 -43.93 -8.40
N GLY A 37 -8.25 -44.01 -9.60
CA GLY A 37 -8.21 -42.90 -10.55
C GLY A 37 -9.60 -42.45 -11.01
N ILE A 38 -10.50 -43.40 -11.29
CA ILE A 38 -11.89 -43.12 -11.66
C ILE A 38 -12.71 -42.67 -10.45
N ALA A 39 -12.53 -43.26 -9.26
CA ALA A 39 -13.21 -42.80 -8.04
C ALA A 39 -12.74 -41.40 -7.63
N TYR A 40 -11.45 -41.08 -7.76
CA TYR A 40 -10.90 -39.77 -7.42
C TYR A 40 -11.35 -38.69 -8.43
N ALA A 41 -11.47 -39.03 -9.71
CA ALA A 41 -11.98 -38.13 -10.75
C ALA A 41 -13.52 -37.95 -10.75
N VAL A 42 -14.28 -38.87 -10.14
CA VAL A 42 -15.77 -38.80 -10.08
C VAL A 42 -16.29 -38.28 -8.72
N ILE A 43 -15.52 -38.36 -7.63
CA ILE A 43 -15.95 -37.90 -6.29
C ILE A 43 -15.65 -36.40 -6.03
N PHE A 44 -14.74 -35.78 -6.80
CA PHE A 44 -14.42 -34.34 -6.67
C PHE A 44 -14.84 -33.47 -7.87
N ASN A 45 -15.65 -34.02 -8.77
CA ASN A 45 -16.30 -33.24 -9.83
C ASN A 45 -17.82 -33.18 -9.59
N ASP A 46 -18.21 -32.56 -8.47
CA ASP A 46 -19.59 -32.16 -8.23
C ASP A 46 -19.69 -30.64 -8.26
N SER A 47 -20.53 -30.12 -9.16
CA SER A 47 -20.68 -28.69 -9.41
C SER A 47 -21.84 -28.16 -8.58
N ALA A 48 -21.53 -27.24 -7.66
CA ALA A 48 -22.46 -26.34 -6.98
C ALA A 48 -23.68 -26.98 -6.25
N SER A 49 -23.61 -26.98 -4.91
CA SER A 49 -24.83 -26.76 -4.11
C SER A 49 -24.50 -25.89 -2.90
N ASP A 50 -25.07 -24.69 -2.90
CA ASP A 50 -25.40 -23.97 -1.67
C ASP A 50 -26.20 -24.90 -0.74
N ASN A 51 -25.90 -24.84 0.55
CA ASN A 51 -26.58 -25.60 1.60
C ASN A 51 -26.31 -25.00 2.99
N GLY A 52 -26.80 -23.78 3.21
CA GLY A 52 -27.47 -23.42 4.47
C GLY A 52 -26.66 -23.46 5.78
N LYS A 53 -25.33 -23.49 5.75
CA LYS A 53 -24.52 -23.14 6.92
C LYS A 53 -24.49 -21.62 7.03
N VAL A 54 -24.90 -21.09 8.19
CA VAL A 54 -24.71 -19.67 8.50
C VAL A 54 -23.23 -19.34 8.33
N GLN A 55 -22.92 -18.51 7.34
CA GLN A 55 -21.56 -18.06 7.07
C GLN A 55 -21.12 -17.22 8.27
N LYS A 56 -20.05 -17.65 8.95
CA LYS A 56 -19.53 -16.91 10.11
C LYS A 56 -18.96 -15.57 9.65
N THR A 57 -19.20 -14.54 10.44
CA THR A 57 -18.60 -13.22 10.22
C THR A 57 -17.09 -13.26 10.48
N LEU A 58 -16.35 -12.29 9.93
CA LEU A 58 -14.90 -12.22 10.10
C LEU A 58 -14.52 -12.09 11.58
N LYS A 59 -15.31 -11.32 12.34
CA LYS A 59 -15.23 -11.16 13.80
C LYS A 59 -15.45 -12.47 14.57
N GLU A 60 -16.39 -13.31 14.16
CA GLU A 60 -16.62 -14.63 14.79
C GLU A 60 -15.49 -15.63 14.49
N VAL A 61 -14.94 -15.60 13.27
CA VAL A 61 -13.80 -16.44 12.87
C VAL A 61 -12.55 -16.01 13.61
N ARG A 62 -12.30 -14.70 13.72
CA ARG A 62 -11.24 -14.11 14.55
C ARG A 62 -11.35 -14.56 15.99
N ALA A 63 -12.51 -14.36 16.64
CA ALA A 63 -12.70 -14.78 18.02
C ALA A 63 -12.45 -16.29 18.25
N GLN A 64 -12.71 -17.14 17.26
CA GLN A 64 -12.41 -18.57 17.30
C GLN A 64 -10.95 -18.92 17.03
N ILE A 65 -10.21 -18.07 16.33
CA ILE A 65 -8.75 -18.16 16.19
C ILE A 65 -8.11 -17.73 17.51
N ASP A 66 -8.51 -16.60 18.06
CA ASP A 66 -8.02 -16.07 19.34
C ASP A 66 -8.25 -17.05 20.50
N ALA A 67 -9.45 -17.65 20.57
CA ALA A 67 -9.79 -18.63 21.61
C ALA A 67 -9.05 -19.98 21.48
N GLU A 68 -8.64 -20.38 20.28
CA GLU A 68 -7.93 -21.65 20.03
C GLU A 68 -6.40 -21.49 20.13
N TYR A 69 -5.86 -20.43 19.54
CA TYR A 69 -4.41 -20.22 19.39
C TYR A 69 -3.83 -19.29 20.45
N GLY A 70 -4.57 -18.30 20.96
CA GLY A 70 -4.12 -17.43 22.05
C GLY A 70 -3.86 -18.17 23.37
N LYS A 71 -4.42 -19.38 23.53
CA LYS A 71 -4.13 -20.29 24.65
C LYS A 71 -2.85 -21.12 24.47
N ARG A 72 -2.20 -21.07 23.30
CA ARG A 72 -1.01 -21.89 22.96
C ARG A 72 0.32 -21.18 23.25
N GLY A 73 0.30 -19.98 23.85
CA GLY A 73 1.46 -19.40 24.54
C GLY A 73 2.10 -18.16 23.91
N GLY A 74 1.69 -17.76 22.70
CA GLY A 74 2.12 -16.47 22.13
C GLY A 74 1.17 -15.34 22.50
N SER A 75 1.72 -14.17 22.85
CA SER A 75 0.98 -12.90 22.68
C SER A 75 0.64 -12.75 21.20
N GLY A 76 -0.61 -12.40 20.89
CA GLY A 76 -1.01 -12.14 19.50
C GLY A 76 -0.27 -10.93 18.93
N THR A 77 -0.05 -10.91 17.62
CA THR A 77 0.44 -9.71 16.91
C THR A 77 -0.45 -8.49 17.18
N ASN A 78 0.11 -7.30 16.96
CA ASN A 78 -0.55 -5.99 17.15
C ASN A 78 -1.66 -5.72 16.10
N THR A 79 -2.46 -6.73 15.76
CA THR A 79 -3.50 -6.66 14.75
C THR A 79 -4.66 -5.86 15.30
N PRO A 80 -5.11 -4.79 14.61
CA PRO A 80 -6.27 -4.02 15.02
C PRO A 80 -7.53 -4.88 15.23
N PRO A 81 -8.53 -4.38 15.99
CA PRO A 81 -9.84 -4.99 16.05
C PRO A 81 -10.44 -5.16 14.65
N VAL A 82 -11.13 -6.28 14.42
CA VAL A 82 -11.71 -6.59 13.10
C VAL A 82 -12.76 -5.56 12.70
N THR A 83 -12.67 -5.05 11.47
CA THR A 83 -13.73 -4.27 10.82
C THR A 83 -14.29 -5.03 9.61
N ASP A 84 -15.60 -4.89 9.36
CA ASP A 84 -16.28 -5.62 8.28
C ASP A 84 -16.14 -4.92 6.91
N ASP A 85 -15.62 -3.68 6.91
CA ASP A 85 -15.37 -2.80 5.77
C ASP A 85 -13.88 -2.65 5.41
N TYR A 86 -13.03 -3.55 5.91
CA TYR A 86 -11.58 -3.44 5.80
C TYR A 86 -11.05 -3.46 4.35
N THR A 87 -10.37 -2.38 3.95
CA THR A 87 -9.56 -2.34 2.73
C THR A 87 -8.16 -2.90 3.04
N PRO A 88 -7.69 -3.95 2.33
CA PRO A 88 -6.36 -4.50 2.55
C PRO A 88 -5.27 -3.54 2.09
N ILE A 89 -4.18 -3.51 2.87
CA ILE A 89 -2.96 -2.76 2.56
C ILE A 89 -2.22 -3.40 1.38
N LEU A 90 -2.28 -4.73 1.24
CA LEU A 90 -1.81 -5.41 0.02
C LEU A 90 -3.00 -5.65 -0.91
N SER A 91 -2.96 -5.11 -2.12
CA SER A 91 -3.98 -5.41 -3.14
C SER A 91 -4.05 -6.91 -3.46
N PRO A 92 -5.24 -7.55 -3.41
CA PRO A 92 -5.43 -8.95 -3.80
C PRO A 92 -4.92 -9.24 -5.21
N ARG A 93 -4.15 -10.32 -5.39
CA ARG A 93 -3.63 -10.73 -6.70
C ARG A 93 -3.53 -12.24 -6.84
N ALA A 94 -3.46 -12.75 -8.07
CA ALA A 94 -3.23 -14.16 -8.33
C ALA A 94 -1.85 -14.60 -7.81
N ALA A 95 -1.78 -15.77 -7.16
CA ALA A 95 -0.53 -16.32 -6.64
C ALA A 95 0.25 -17.14 -7.70
N ASP A 96 0.72 -16.45 -8.75
CA ASP A 96 1.35 -17.03 -9.93
C ASP A 96 2.88 -17.25 -9.81
N LYS A 97 3.57 -16.40 -9.05
CA LYS A 97 5.03 -16.40 -8.87
C LYS A 97 5.41 -16.50 -7.40
N LEU A 98 5.39 -17.73 -6.86
CA LEU A 98 5.78 -18.04 -5.49
C LEU A 98 7.24 -18.51 -5.43
N PRO A 99 8.02 -18.16 -4.39
CA PRO A 99 9.40 -18.64 -4.21
C PRO A 99 9.51 -20.14 -3.90
N ASP A 100 10.69 -20.71 -4.16
CA ASP A 100 10.94 -22.16 -4.03
C ASP A 100 10.59 -22.75 -2.65
N TYR A 101 10.83 -22.01 -1.56
CA TYR A 101 10.52 -22.47 -0.19
C TYR A 101 9.02 -22.68 0.06
N VAL A 102 8.15 -22.09 -0.76
CA VAL A 102 6.69 -22.23 -0.66
C VAL A 102 6.23 -23.63 -1.11
N TYR A 103 6.97 -24.28 -2.01
CA TYR A 103 6.63 -25.60 -2.55
C TYR A 103 7.10 -26.78 -1.67
N THR A 104 7.63 -26.49 -0.47
CA THR A 104 8.12 -27.50 0.48
C THR A 104 7.05 -28.50 0.92
N ASN A 105 5.79 -28.07 1.02
CA ASN A 105 4.62 -28.96 1.15
C ASN A 105 3.32 -28.28 0.68
N ALA A 106 2.27 -29.07 0.48
CA ALA A 106 0.99 -28.60 -0.05
C ALA A 106 0.22 -27.62 0.87
N MET A 107 0.41 -27.69 2.19
CA MET A 107 -0.25 -26.80 3.15
C MET A 107 0.45 -25.43 3.20
N THR A 108 1.78 -25.41 3.17
CA THR A 108 2.57 -24.19 2.96
C THR A 108 2.16 -23.52 1.65
N LEU A 109 2.20 -24.25 0.52
CA LEU A 109 1.78 -23.71 -0.78
C LEU A 109 0.38 -23.10 -0.74
N LYS A 110 -0.59 -23.79 -0.15
CA LYS A 110 -1.97 -23.33 -0.04
C LYS A 110 -2.11 -22.08 0.84
N ALA A 111 -1.37 -21.99 1.94
CA ALA A 111 -1.40 -20.83 2.84
C ALA A 111 -0.78 -19.57 2.19
N TYR A 112 0.35 -19.70 1.48
CA TYR A 112 0.97 -18.58 0.75
C TYR A 112 0.10 -18.08 -0.41
N LYS A 113 -0.56 -18.99 -1.15
CA LYS A 113 -1.56 -18.62 -2.15
C LYS A 113 -2.67 -17.78 -1.53
N TYR A 114 -3.26 -18.29 -0.46
CA TYR A 114 -4.35 -17.60 0.23
C TYR A 114 -3.94 -16.23 0.80
N ALA A 115 -2.72 -16.10 1.33
CA ALA A 115 -2.19 -14.81 1.81
C ALA A 115 -2.00 -13.75 0.71
N THR A 116 -1.88 -14.20 -0.55
CA THR A 116 -1.68 -13.34 -1.73
C THR A 116 -3.01 -13.00 -2.42
N GLU A 117 -3.92 -13.99 -2.46
CA GLU A 117 -5.22 -13.91 -3.12
C GLU A 117 -6.29 -13.29 -2.22
N HIS A 118 -6.15 -13.41 -0.89
CA HIS A 118 -7.09 -12.91 0.12
C HIS A 118 -6.41 -12.15 1.29
N PRO A 119 -5.60 -11.11 1.01
CA PRO A 119 -4.96 -10.29 2.03
C PRO A 119 -5.97 -9.64 2.99
N GLU A 120 -7.17 -9.26 2.51
CA GLU A 120 -8.24 -8.66 3.32
C GLU A 120 -8.69 -9.53 4.50
N ILE A 121 -8.54 -10.85 4.38
CA ILE A 121 -8.83 -11.79 5.46
C ILE A 121 -7.63 -11.90 6.42
N LEU A 122 -6.41 -12.07 5.90
CA LEU A 122 -5.24 -12.36 6.73
C LEU A 122 -4.66 -11.12 7.42
N GLU A 123 -4.97 -9.92 6.96
CA GLU A 123 -4.64 -8.66 7.64
C GLU A 123 -5.54 -8.41 8.87
N GLN A 124 -6.73 -9.02 8.90
CA GLN A 124 -7.66 -8.99 10.02
C GLN A 124 -7.44 -10.13 11.04
N MET A 125 -6.49 -11.03 10.77
CA MET A 125 -6.13 -12.16 11.63
C MET A 125 -4.77 -11.94 12.29
N PRO A 126 -4.57 -12.38 13.54
CA PRO A 126 -3.29 -12.30 14.21
C PRO A 126 -2.47 -13.55 13.90
N CYS A 127 -1.18 -13.52 14.19
CA CYS A 127 -0.45 -14.76 14.47
C CYS A 127 -0.19 -14.89 15.98
N TYR A 128 -0.16 -16.14 16.44
CA TYR A 128 0.08 -16.52 17.84
C TYR A 128 1.31 -17.44 17.95
N CYS A 129 2.23 -17.34 16.98
CA CYS A 129 3.38 -18.23 16.86
C CYS A 129 4.45 -18.06 17.95
N GLY A 130 4.35 -17.01 18.78
CA GLY A 130 5.32 -16.72 19.84
C GLY A 130 6.56 -15.95 19.36
N CYS A 131 6.59 -15.48 18.12
CA CYS A 131 7.64 -14.57 17.62
C CYS A 131 7.51 -13.12 18.13
N GLU A 132 6.52 -12.86 19.00
CA GLU A 132 6.22 -11.54 19.60
C GLU A 132 6.22 -10.40 18.57
N GLN A 133 7.06 -9.38 18.79
CA GLN A 133 7.21 -8.22 17.91
C GLN A 133 8.46 -8.32 17.00
N HIS A 134 8.99 -9.52 16.75
CA HIS A 134 10.14 -9.70 15.86
C HIS A 134 9.70 -9.81 14.39
N GLY A 135 10.35 -9.05 13.51
CA GLY A 135 10.21 -9.16 12.07
C GLY A 135 11.16 -10.15 11.41
N SER A 136 10.94 -10.41 10.12
CA SER A 136 11.87 -11.12 9.24
C SER A 136 12.78 -10.16 8.47
N GLU A 137 13.73 -10.72 7.71
CA GLU A 137 14.51 -9.95 6.73
C GLU A 137 13.61 -9.20 5.73
N THR A 138 12.43 -9.76 5.39
CA THR A 138 11.51 -9.14 4.43
C THR A 138 10.62 -8.04 5.02
N SER A 139 10.52 -7.95 6.36
CA SER A 139 9.92 -6.80 7.06
C SER A 139 10.98 -5.79 7.53
N ASP A 140 12.25 -5.96 7.16
CA ASP A 140 13.41 -5.21 7.68
C ASP A 140 13.54 -5.32 9.22
N GLY A 141 13.18 -6.48 9.79
CA GLY A 141 13.16 -6.73 11.23
C GLY A 141 11.97 -6.11 11.99
N ARG A 142 11.07 -5.39 11.30
CA ARG A 142 9.90 -4.73 11.93
C ARG A 142 8.83 -5.75 12.36
N PRO A 143 8.14 -5.51 13.50
CA PRO A 143 7.08 -6.38 14.01
C PRO A 143 6.02 -6.69 12.95
N HIS A 144 5.64 -7.97 12.81
CA HIS A 144 4.49 -8.34 11.98
C HIS A 144 3.21 -7.83 12.63
N ARG A 145 2.40 -7.07 11.89
CA ARG A 145 1.18 -6.44 12.41
C ARG A 145 0.03 -7.43 12.48
N PHE A 146 0.00 -8.35 11.53
CA PHE A 146 -1.05 -9.35 11.33
C PHE A 146 -0.49 -10.58 10.62
N LEU A 147 -1.34 -11.60 10.47
CA LEU A 147 -0.93 -12.88 9.93
C LEU A 147 -0.37 -12.80 8.51
N ARG A 148 -0.95 -11.94 7.66
CA ARG A 148 -0.48 -11.73 6.27
C ARG A 148 1.03 -11.42 6.20
N ASP A 149 1.54 -10.55 7.08
CA ASP A 149 2.95 -10.14 7.13
C ASP A 149 3.92 -11.33 7.31
N CYS A 150 3.47 -12.45 7.90
CA CYS A 150 4.29 -13.65 8.05
C CYS A 150 4.56 -14.38 6.72
N PHE A 151 3.74 -14.12 5.70
CA PHE A 151 3.79 -14.74 4.37
C PHE A 151 4.23 -13.76 3.30
N ILE A 152 3.72 -12.52 3.35
CA ILE A 152 3.87 -11.50 2.32
C ILE A 152 3.66 -10.10 2.91
N ASN A 153 4.61 -9.20 2.66
CA ASN A 153 4.59 -7.82 3.17
C ASN A 153 3.76 -6.88 2.26
N ASP A 154 3.63 -5.61 2.67
CA ASP A 154 2.87 -4.57 1.93
C ASP A 154 3.35 -4.38 0.48
N ARG A 155 4.65 -4.60 0.23
CA ARG A 155 5.27 -4.48 -1.10
C ARG A 155 5.10 -5.75 -1.96
N GLY A 156 4.32 -6.72 -1.48
CA GLY A 156 4.09 -7.99 -2.16
C GLY A 156 5.32 -8.90 -2.21
N MET A 157 6.33 -8.66 -1.37
CA MET A 157 7.50 -9.53 -1.23
C MET A 157 7.20 -10.65 -0.24
N TYR A 158 7.50 -11.89 -0.64
CA TYR A 158 7.23 -13.07 0.17
C TYR A 158 8.29 -13.27 1.25
N ASP A 159 7.83 -13.53 2.47
CA ASP A 159 8.64 -13.92 3.61
C ASP A 159 8.81 -15.44 3.64
N SER A 160 10.02 -15.94 3.94
CA SER A 160 10.23 -17.38 4.16
C SER A 160 9.78 -17.87 5.54
N HIS A 161 9.56 -16.96 6.50
CA HIS A 161 9.29 -17.28 7.90
C HIS A 161 8.05 -18.15 8.11
N ALA A 162 6.90 -17.84 7.49
CA ALA A 162 5.71 -18.68 7.64
C ALA A 162 5.86 -20.09 7.03
N SER A 163 6.82 -20.33 6.13
CA SER A 163 6.96 -21.62 5.42
C SER A 163 7.22 -22.81 6.33
N THR A 164 7.76 -22.56 7.53
CA THR A 164 8.07 -23.53 8.58
C THR A 164 7.24 -23.34 9.85
N CYS A 165 6.25 -22.44 9.85
CA CYS A 165 5.45 -22.10 11.03
C CYS A 165 4.03 -22.69 10.96
N ASP A 166 3.83 -23.84 11.62
CA ASP A 166 2.53 -24.54 11.70
C ASP A 166 1.40 -23.67 12.27
N VAL A 167 1.72 -22.71 13.14
CA VAL A 167 0.73 -21.76 13.69
C VAL A 167 0.25 -20.79 12.60
N CYS A 168 1.17 -20.16 11.87
CA CYS A 168 0.79 -19.22 10.82
C CYS A 168 0.03 -19.93 9.68
N ILE A 169 0.56 -21.07 9.22
CA ILE A 169 -0.10 -21.92 8.20
C ILE A 169 -1.47 -22.38 8.69
N GLY A 170 -1.58 -22.86 9.93
CA GLY A 170 -2.83 -23.34 10.52
C GLY A 170 -3.92 -22.27 10.59
N ILE A 171 -3.57 -21.04 10.98
CA ILE A 171 -4.54 -19.92 11.04
C ILE A 171 -4.94 -19.49 9.62
N ALA A 172 -4.01 -19.42 8.67
CA ALA A 172 -4.31 -19.03 7.29
C ALA A 172 -5.26 -20.03 6.61
N ILE A 173 -4.99 -21.34 6.75
CA ILE A 173 -5.84 -22.41 6.23
C ILE A 173 -7.21 -22.44 6.92
N LYS A 174 -7.27 -22.18 8.23
CA LYS A 174 -8.55 -22.07 8.96
C LYS A 174 -9.38 -20.90 8.45
N SER A 175 -8.75 -19.75 8.20
CA SER A 175 -9.41 -18.57 7.62
C SER A 175 -9.96 -18.86 6.22
N GLN A 176 -9.16 -19.49 5.36
CA GLN A 176 -9.58 -19.96 4.04
C GLN A 176 -10.77 -20.93 4.08
N SER A 177 -10.87 -21.78 5.11
CA SER A 177 -12.00 -22.70 5.24
C SER A 177 -13.35 -22.02 5.52
N TYR A 178 -13.32 -20.77 6.00
CA TYR A 178 -14.51 -19.93 6.20
C TYR A 178 -14.73 -18.92 5.07
N PHE A 179 -13.65 -18.39 4.49
CA PHE A 179 -13.68 -17.38 3.43
C PHE A 179 -12.86 -17.84 2.20
N PRO A 180 -13.30 -18.90 1.49
CA PRO A 180 -12.54 -19.50 0.39
C PRO A 180 -12.43 -18.61 -0.86
N SER A 181 -13.14 -17.48 -0.90
CA SER A 181 -13.16 -16.50 -1.99
C SER A 181 -13.15 -15.06 -1.47
N GLY A 182 -12.63 -14.84 -0.25
CA GLY A 182 -12.56 -13.53 0.39
C GLY A 182 -13.86 -13.10 1.09
N ILE A 183 -13.91 -11.84 1.52
CA ILE A 183 -15.13 -11.22 2.08
C ILE A 183 -16.08 -10.87 0.94
N SER A 184 -17.33 -11.32 1.00
CA SER A 184 -18.38 -10.80 0.13
C SER A 184 -18.69 -9.35 0.53
N LYS A 185 -18.20 -8.37 -0.24
CA LYS A 185 -18.38 -6.93 0.02
C LYS A 185 -19.86 -6.57 0.21
N LEU A 186 -20.28 -6.44 1.47
CA LEU A 186 -21.58 -5.90 1.88
C LEU A 186 -21.32 -4.56 2.57
N SER A 187 -22.05 -3.55 2.10
CA SER A 187 -21.80 -2.13 2.34
C SER A 187 -21.99 -1.69 3.80
N THR A 188 -21.33 -0.57 4.15
CA THR A 188 -21.81 0.58 4.96
C THR A 188 -21.08 0.86 6.29
N SER A 189 -20.11 1.80 6.23
CA SER A 189 -19.84 2.93 7.14
C SER A 189 -20.26 2.88 8.63
N THR A 190 -19.32 3.23 9.53
CA THR A 190 -19.53 4.33 10.52
C THR A 190 -18.19 4.93 10.94
N ALA A 191 -18.04 6.27 10.83
CA ALA A 191 -16.81 6.98 11.20
C ALA A 191 -16.53 7.00 12.72
N GLY A 192 -15.27 6.82 13.11
CA GLY A 192 -14.77 6.87 14.50
C GLY A 192 -13.51 7.72 14.64
N GLN A 193 -13.36 8.42 15.77
CA GLN A 193 -12.39 9.50 15.97
C GLN A 193 -10.92 9.04 15.99
N ILE A 194 -10.04 9.83 15.36
CA ILE A 194 -8.58 9.66 15.38
C ILE A 194 -8.01 10.08 16.76
N PRO A 195 -7.28 9.22 17.49
CA PRO A 195 -6.52 9.63 18.67
C PRO A 195 -5.28 10.44 18.29
N SER A 196 -5.04 11.54 19.01
CA SER A 196 -3.87 12.41 18.84
C SER A 196 -2.55 11.69 19.14
N THR A 197 -1.61 11.71 18.18
CA THR A 197 -0.23 11.27 18.35
C THR A 197 0.59 12.33 19.07
N GLN A 198 1.41 11.93 20.06
CA GLN A 198 2.42 12.83 20.64
C GLN A 198 3.39 13.36 19.56
N PRO A 199 3.76 14.64 19.56
CA PRO A 199 4.70 15.18 18.57
C PRO A 199 6.08 14.52 18.70
N VAL A 200 6.66 14.11 17.57
CA VAL A 200 8.09 13.82 17.48
C VAL A 200 8.85 15.14 17.62
N ASP A 201 9.90 15.20 18.43
CA ASP A 201 10.73 16.40 18.54
C ASP A 201 11.58 16.59 17.29
N LEU A 202 11.13 17.51 16.42
CA LEU A 202 11.81 17.94 15.20
C LEU A 202 12.48 19.30 15.34
N SER A 203 12.59 19.85 16.57
CA SER A 203 13.10 21.21 16.82
C SER A 203 14.55 21.42 16.36
N THR A 204 15.34 20.34 16.33
CA THR A 204 16.76 20.33 15.94
C THR A 204 16.99 20.20 14.43
N LEU A 205 15.94 19.95 13.64
CA LEU A 205 16.03 19.71 12.19
C LEU A 205 15.41 20.87 11.41
N SER A 206 15.96 21.20 10.25
CA SER A 206 15.42 22.24 9.35
C SER A 206 15.38 21.73 7.92
N LEU A 207 14.21 21.83 7.27
CA LEU A 207 14.04 21.65 5.83
C LEU A 207 15.01 22.57 5.07
N PRO A 208 15.47 22.20 3.86
CA PRO A 208 16.30 23.09 3.06
C PRO A 208 15.43 24.16 2.39
N ASP A 209 15.98 25.34 2.13
CA ASP A 209 15.22 26.48 1.61
C ASP A 209 14.62 26.27 0.22
N ASN A 210 15.12 25.28 -0.53
CA ASN A 210 14.61 24.85 -1.84
C ASN A 210 13.62 23.67 -1.78
N PHE A 211 13.25 23.20 -0.58
CA PHE A 211 12.27 22.13 -0.37
C PHE A 211 11.63 22.24 1.03
N LYS A 212 10.98 23.38 1.29
CA LYS A 212 10.24 23.67 2.53
C LYS A 212 8.72 23.70 2.34
N SER A 213 8.23 23.76 1.09
CA SER A 213 6.81 23.91 0.73
C SER A 213 6.44 23.12 -0.53
N LEU A 214 5.15 23.09 -0.86
CA LEU A 214 4.65 22.49 -2.11
C LEU A 214 5.20 23.23 -3.34
N SER A 215 5.13 24.56 -3.33
CA SER A 215 5.69 25.44 -4.36
C SER A 215 7.17 25.18 -4.60
N ASP A 216 7.95 24.96 -3.54
CA ASP A 216 9.37 24.65 -3.68
C ASP A 216 9.60 23.27 -4.29
N GLY A 217 8.93 22.22 -3.81
CA GLY A 217 9.01 20.89 -4.41
C GLY A 217 8.57 20.84 -5.87
N LEU A 218 7.54 21.61 -6.25
CA LEU A 218 7.07 21.75 -7.63
C LEU A 218 8.09 22.38 -8.58
N LYS A 219 9.05 23.16 -8.08
CA LYS A 219 10.18 23.71 -8.88
C LYS A 219 11.25 22.65 -9.19
N LEU A 220 11.25 21.53 -8.45
CA LEU A 220 12.25 20.47 -8.56
C LEU A 220 11.82 19.31 -9.49
N ILE A 221 10.54 19.23 -9.87
CA ILE A 221 9.97 18.14 -10.68
C ILE A 221 9.45 18.64 -12.05
N PRO A 222 9.48 17.81 -13.10
CA PRO A 222 9.04 18.20 -14.43
C PRO A 222 7.49 18.31 -14.53
N PRO A 223 6.97 19.12 -15.47
CA PRO A 223 5.53 19.32 -15.66
C PRO A 223 4.81 18.08 -16.20
N GLY A 224 3.49 18.07 -16.09
CA GLY A 224 2.62 16.97 -16.55
C GLY A 224 2.06 16.07 -15.44
N ILE A 225 2.25 16.45 -14.17
CA ILE A 225 1.59 15.80 -13.04
C ILE A 225 0.06 15.98 -13.08
N THR A 226 -0.67 14.97 -12.64
CA THR A 226 -2.14 14.99 -12.44
C THR A 226 -2.49 15.37 -11.01
N TRP A 227 -1.70 14.93 -10.04
CA TRP A 227 -1.79 15.40 -8.65
C TRP A 227 -0.41 15.37 -7.98
N VAL A 228 -0.29 16.16 -6.90
CA VAL A 228 0.83 16.12 -5.97
C VAL A 228 0.36 16.53 -4.59
N TYR A 229 0.95 15.95 -3.54
CA TYR A 229 0.89 16.52 -2.20
C TYR A 229 2.29 16.77 -1.64
N PHE A 230 2.36 17.71 -0.71
CA PHE A 230 3.49 17.97 0.16
C PHE A 230 3.03 17.84 1.61
N ALA A 231 3.80 17.11 2.41
CA ALA A 231 3.60 16.93 3.84
C ALA A 231 4.85 17.39 4.60
N ASN A 232 4.66 18.07 5.72
CA ASN A 232 5.72 18.71 6.50
C ASN A 232 5.47 18.51 8.00
N LEU A 233 6.16 17.51 8.58
CA LEU A 233 5.99 17.15 9.98
C LEU A 233 6.35 18.29 10.95
N LYS A 234 7.10 19.32 10.53
CA LYS A 234 7.46 20.45 11.39
C LYS A 234 6.30 21.42 11.66
N GLN A 235 5.32 21.51 10.76
CA GLN A 235 4.16 22.39 10.96
C GLN A 235 3.11 21.76 11.87
N GLY A 236 3.03 20.42 11.87
CA GLY A 236 2.30 19.64 12.88
C GLY A 236 0.80 19.94 12.91
N THR A 237 0.15 20.05 11.74
CA THR A 237 -1.32 20.14 11.63
C THR A 237 -2.01 18.87 12.13
N GLY A 238 -1.32 17.73 12.07
CA GLY A 238 -1.71 16.46 12.69
C GLY A 238 -2.09 15.36 11.70
N ILE A 239 -2.09 15.65 10.39
CA ILE A 239 -2.40 14.67 9.34
C ILE A 239 -1.14 14.20 8.58
N GLU A 240 -0.05 14.96 8.64
CA GLU A 240 1.13 14.75 7.79
C GLU A 240 1.72 13.34 7.92
N GLN A 241 1.68 12.76 9.12
CA GLN A 241 2.15 11.41 9.40
C GLN A 241 1.40 10.31 8.62
N LYS A 242 0.14 10.53 8.22
CA LYS A 242 -0.60 9.57 7.39
C LYS A 242 0.02 9.44 5.99
N PHE A 243 0.53 10.55 5.47
CA PHE A 243 1.11 10.66 4.14
C PHE A 243 2.60 10.29 4.12
N MET A 244 3.27 10.29 5.27
CA MET A 244 4.64 9.77 5.38
C MET A 244 4.63 8.24 5.34
N HIS A 245 4.96 7.64 4.20
CA HIS A 245 5.12 6.19 4.06
C HIS A 245 6.54 5.72 4.40
N ASP A 246 6.70 4.45 4.79
CA ASP A 246 7.99 3.84 5.18
C ASP A 246 8.92 3.59 3.97
N THR A 247 9.43 4.67 3.37
CA THR A 247 10.54 4.69 2.41
C THR A 247 11.86 4.79 3.18
N ASN A 248 12.33 3.63 3.66
CA ASN A 248 13.31 3.55 4.75
C ASN A 248 14.73 4.06 4.38
N PHE A 249 15.02 5.33 4.67
CA PHE A 249 16.37 5.92 4.64
C PHE A 249 17.24 5.49 5.83
N TYR A 250 17.48 4.19 5.97
CA TYR A 250 18.31 3.61 7.05
C TYR A 250 17.86 4.04 8.45
N GLY A 251 16.56 4.00 8.72
CA GLY A 251 15.94 4.39 9.99
C GLY A 251 15.89 5.90 10.25
N SER A 252 16.14 6.73 9.24
CA SER A 252 16.02 8.19 9.37
C SER A 252 14.57 8.64 9.15
N PRO A 253 13.95 9.39 10.07
CA PRO A 253 12.58 9.88 9.90
C PRO A 253 12.50 10.90 8.76
N VAL A 254 11.53 10.73 7.88
CA VAL A 254 11.17 11.73 6.86
C VAL A 254 10.42 12.88 7.55
N ILE A 255 10.92 14.10 7.43
CA ILE A 255 10.36 15.31 8.04
C ILE A 255 9.61 16.19 7.04
N GLY A 256 9.90 16.04 5.75
CA GLY A 256 9.21 16.68 4.64
C GLY A 256 9.16 15.74 3.44
N MET A 257 8.04 15.69 2.75
CA MET A 257 7.83 14.76 1.64
C MET A 257 6.92 15.36 0.59
N LEU A 258 7.31 15.25 -0.67
CA LEU A 258 6.47 15.48 -1.83
C LEU A 258 6.23 14.13 -2.50
N ASN A 259 4.99 13.86 -2.89
CA ASN A 259 4.61 12.70 -3.70
C ASN A 259 3.70 13.18 -4.82
N SER A 260 3.98 12.79 -6.06
CA SER A 260 3.23 13.18 -7.25
C SER A 260 3.02 12.04 -8.22
N GLU A 261 1.94 12.10 -9.00
CA GLU A 261 1.64 11.16 -10.09
C GLU A 261 1.46 11.92 -11.42
N TYR A 262 1.77 11.24 -12.52
CA TYR A 262 1.62 11.71 -13.90
C TYR A 262 0.52 10.90 -14.60
N SER A 263 -0.03 11.42 -15.70
CA SER A 263 -1.10 10.76 -16.45
C SER A 263 -0.73 9.43 -17.12
N ASP A 264 0.56 9.08 -17.16
CA ASP A 264 1.09 7.79 -17.60
C ASP A 264 1.27 6.76 -16.46
N GLY A 265 0.92 7.11 -15.22
CA GLY A 265 1.10 6.29 -14.03
C GLY A 265 2.54 6.25 -13.50
N SER A 266 3.45 7.04 -14.06
CA SER A 266 4.72 7.35 -13.39
C SER A 266 4.47 8.32 -12.23
N TRP A 267 5.40 8.33 -11.27
CA TRP A 267 5.27 9.07 -10.02
C TRP A 267 6.65 9.55 -9.60
N ILE A 268 6.72 10.65 -8.84
CA ILE A 268 7.99 11.15 -8.28
C ILE A 268 7.79 11.41 -6.80
N GLU A 269 8.69 10.87 -5.98
CA GLU A 269 8.78 11.25 -4.58
C GLU A 269 10.08 11.97 -4.25
N LEU A 270 9.96 13.10 -3.54
CA LEU A 270 11.07 13.86 -2.98
C LEU A 270 10.96 13.85 -1.47
N HIS A 271 12.00 13.39 -0.77
CA HIS A 271 11.96 13.20 0.68
C HIS A 271 13.07 14.01 1.36
N ASP A 272 12.82 14.53 2.55
CA ASP A 272 13.84 15.13 3.40
C ASP A 272 13.86 14.47 4.78
N ILE A 273 15.06 14.14 5.26
CA ILE A 273 15.35 13.51 6.56
C ILE A 273 16.19 14.40 7.48
N GLY A 274 16.22 15.72 7.22
CA GLY A 274 16.85 16.72 8.09
C GLY A 274 18.38 16.82 8.02
N LYS A 275 19.03 16.02 7.18
CA LYS A 275 20.51 15.92 7.07
C LYS A 275 20.94 15.60 5.65
N THR A 276 22.18 15.97 5.29
CA THR A 276 22.84 15.54 4.05
C THR A 276 23.69 14.29 4.30
N SER A 277 23.53 13.26 3.46
CA SER A 277 24.41 12.10 3.36
C SER A 277 25.21 12.20 2.06
N ALA A 278 26.50 11.82 2.05
CA ALA A 278 27.35 11.98 0.87
C ALA A 278 27.63 10.67 0.10
N ASN A 279 27.32 9.52 0.70
CA ASN A 279 27.98 8.24 0.37
C ASN A 279 27.02 7.09 0.06
N VAL A 280 25.82 7.37 -0.46
CA VAL A 280 24.84 6.32 -0.71
C VAL A 280 24.23 6.42 -2.10
N ARG A 281 24.11 5.28 -2.77
CA ARG A 281 23.48 5.09 -4.08
C ARG A 281 22.36 4.06 -3.96
N SER A 282 21.42 4.11 -4.90
CA SER A 282 20.35 3.14 -5.02
C SER A 282 20.88 1.71 -5.12
N ASN A 283 20.13 0.79 -4.51
CA ASN A 283 20.09 -0.61 -4.93
C ASN A 283 18.61 -1.01 -5.11
N ALA A 284 17.85 -0.09 -5.71
CA ALA A 284 16.53 -0.36 -6.23
C ALA A 284 16.69 -1.10 -7.58
N GLY A 285 15.73 -1.97 -7.92
CA GLY A 285 15.83 -2.83 -9.09
C GLY A 285 15.88 -2.06 -10.42
N ASP A 286 16.18 -2.76 -11.52
CA ASP A 286 16.64 -2.21 -12.82
C ASP A 286 15.94 -0.95 -13.38
N ASN A 287 14.70 -0.64 -12.98
CA ASN A 287 13.89 0.50 -13.44
C ASN A 287 13.63 1.62 -12.40
N ILE A 288 13.99 1.43 -11.12
CA ILE A 288 13.75 2.36 -10.02
C ILE A 288 15.09 2.89 -9.51
N ASP A 289 15.16 4.19 -9.21
CA ASP A 289 16.32 4.81 -8.57
C ASP A 289 15.95 5.44 -7.22
N ASN A 290 16.95 5.52 -6.34
CA ASN A 290 16.87 6.12 -5.01
C ASN A 290 18.17 6.89 -4.74
N ILE A 291 18.14 8.21 -4.88
CA ILE A 291 19.34 9.04 -4.84
C ILE A 291 19.53 9.63 -3.44
N LEU A 292 20.55 9.08 -2.78
CA LEU A 292 20.86 9.29 -1.36
C LEU A 292 22.07 10.20 -1.11
N TYR A 293 22.41 11.05 -2.08
CA TYR A 293 23.49 12.04 -1.99
C TYR A 293 23.06 13.48 -2.33
N THR A 294 21.78 13.72 -2.59
CA THR A 294 21.20 15.06 -2.84
C THR A 294 20.16 15.38 -1.76
N ARG A 295 19.79 16.67 -1.62
CA ARG A 295 18.75 17.11 -0.69
C ARG A 295 17.78 18.07 -1.42
N PRO A 296 16.48 17.76 -1.52
CA PRO A 296 15.83 16.54 -1.06
C PRO A 296 16.38 15.28 -1.75
N TYR A 297 16.17 14.15 -1.10
CA TYR A 297 16.42 12.82 -1.62
C TYR A 297 15.35 12.46 -2.65
N ILE A 298 15.71 11.67 -3.66
CA ILE A 298 14.82 11.36 -4.80
C ILE A 298 14.53 9.86 -4.77
N PHE A 299 13.26 9.47 -4.80
CA PHE A 299 12.82 8.08 -4.94
C PHE A 299 11.78 8.01 -6.06
N ASP A 300 12.09 7.28 -7.14
CA ASP A 300 11.48 7.57 -8.44
C ASP A 300 11.84 6.48 -9.50
N THR A 301 11.20 6.48 -10.67
CA THR A 301 11.71 5.77 -11.85
C THR A 301 12.97 6.44 -12.39
N LYS A 302 13.78 5.66 -13.10
CA LYS A 302 15.12 6.09 -13.56
C LYS A 302 15.11 7.26 -14.54
N ASP A 303 14.12 7.34 -15.42
CA ASP A 303 13.96 8.41 -16.41
C ASP A 303 13.57 9.74 -15.74
N LYS A 304 12.61 9.69 -14.81
CA LYS A 304 12.13 10.83 -14.02
C LYS A 304 13.20 11.31 -13.04
N THR A 305 13.95 10.40 -12.41
CA THR A 305 15.12 10.71 -11.57
C THR A 305 16.12 11.62 -12.29
N ASN A 306 16.41 11.33 -13.57
CA ASN A 306 17.32 12.14 -14.37
C ASN A 306 16.74 13.54 -14.68
N SER A 307 15.43 13.66 -14.81
CA SER A 307 14.73 14.94 -15.01
C SER A 307 14.79 15.81 -13.75
N VAL A 308 14.54 15.22 -12.57
CA VAL A 308 14.70 15.88 -11.26
C VAL A 308 16.16 16.33 -11.05
N LEU A 309 17.13 15.45 -11.32
CA LEU A 309 18.56 15.81 -11.25
C LEU A 309 18.97 16.91 -12.23
N ALA A 310 18.26 17.08 -13.36
CA ALA A 310 18.52 18.16 -14.30
C ALA A 310 17.99 19.50 -13.75
N LEU A 311 16.73 19.52 -13.26
CA LEU A 311 16.12 20.69 -12.62
C LEU A 311 16.90 21.16 -11.39
N LEU A 312 17.39 20.24 -10.56
CA LEU A 312 18.24 20.54 -9.40
C LEU A 312 19.60 21.17 -9.76
N LYS A 313 20.10 20.95 -10.98
CA LYS A 313 21.39 21.50 -11.45
C LYS A 313 21.23 22.79 -12.23
N ASP A 314 20.13 22.93 -12.96
CA ASP A 314 19.81 24.10 -13.78
C ASP A 314 18.30 24.35 -13.76
N SER A 315 17.89 25.24 -12.86
CA SER A 315 16.50 25.70 -12.70
C SER A 315 16.04 26.66 -13.80
N SER A 316 16.90 26.96 -14.79
CA SER A 316 16.59 27.86 -15.91
C SER A 316 16.38 27.14 -17.26
N ALA A 317 16.79 25.86 -17.36
CA ALA A 317 16.83 25.13 -18.62
C ALA A 317 15.53 24.40 -18.99
N ASN A 318 14.63 24.14 -18.02
CA ASN A 318 13.39 23.39 -18.24
C ASN A 318 12.22 24.07 -17.54
N ALA A 319 11.03 24.05 -18.17
CA ALA A 319 9.79 24.35 -17.46
C ALA A 319 9.61 23.35 -16.31
N SER A 320 9.13 23.84 -15.17
CA SER A 320 8.90 23.04 -13.96
C SER A 320 7.40 22.72 -13.80
N ALA A 321 7.04 21.80 -12.91
CA ALA A 321 5.63 21.61 -12.58
C ALA A 321 5.02 22.89 -11.96
N TYR A 322 5.79 23.65 -11.18
CA TYR A 322 5.35 24.92 -10.55
C TYR A 322 4.69 25.87 -11.56
N ASP A 323 5.25 26.02 -12.76
CA ASP A 323 4.74 26.94 -13.79
C ASP A 323 3.30 26.61 -14.22
N SER A 324 2.88 25.34 -14.11
CA SER A 324 1.53 24.89 -14.44
C SER A 324 0.48 25.32 -13.41
N PHE A 325 0.91 25.49 -12.15
CA PHE A 325 0.06 25.71 -10.97
C PHE A 325 0.21 27.11 -10.35
N LYS A 326 1.23 27.87 -10.78
CA LYS A 326 1.61 29.19 -10.27
C LYS A 326 0.44 30.13 -10.00
N SER A 327 -0.54 30.20 -10.90
CA SER A 327 -1.73 31.05 -10.79
C SER A 327 -2.60 30.81 -9.54
N VAL A 328 -2.51 29.61 -8.95
CA VAL A 328 -3.19 29.22 -7.71
C VAL A 328 -2.24 29.37 -6.52
N LEU A 329 -0.99 28.90 -6.66
CA LEU A 329 0.02 28.94 -5.60
C LEU A 329 0.34 30.37 -5.13
N GLU A 330 0.37 31.35 -6.03
CA GLU A 330 0.58 32.77 -5.67
C GLU A 330 -0.59 33.40 -4.87
N LYS A 331 -1.65 32.64 -4.58
CA LYS A 331 -2.88 33.11 -3.88
C LYS A 331 -3.15 32.39 -2.55
N VAL A 332 -2.31 31.43 -2.16
CA VAL A 332 -2.50 30.55 -1.00
C VAL A 332 -1.24 30.50 -0.12
N ASP A 333 -1.40 30.17 1.15
CA ASP A 333 -0.27 30.00 2.07
C ASP A 333 0.29 28.58 2.03
N ASP A 334 0.91 28.20 0.90
CA ASP A 334 1.59 26.90 0.79
C ASP A 334 2.93 26.85 1.56
N GLU A 335 3.56 28.01 1.78
CA GLU A 335 4.84 28.10 2.51
C GLU A 335 4.72 27.70 3.99
N ASN A 336 3.60 28.02 4.65
CA ASN A 336 3.34 27.62 6.03
C ASN A 336 2.44 26.37 6.15
N ALA A 337 2.02 25.78 5.03
CA ALA A 337 1.19 24.59 5.04
C ALA A 337 1.95 23.37 5.59
N GLY A 338 1.33 22.69 6.55
CA GLY A 338 1.79 21.38 7.04
C GLY A 338 1.41 20.26 6.09
N PHE A 339 0.23 20.37 5.47
CA PHE A 339 -0.16 19.54 4.35
C PHE A 339 -0.69 20.45 3.24
N ALA A 340 -0.25 20.23 2.01
CA ALA A 340 -0.75 20.91 0.83
C ALA A 340 -0.88 19.93 -0.33
N ARG A 341 -2.03 19.89 -0.99
CA ARG A 341 -2.32 19.08 -2.18
C ARG A 341 -2.74 19.99 -3.32
N ILE A 342 -2.31 19.68 -4.54
CA ILE A 342 -2.88 20.26 -5.76
C ILE A 342 -3.16 19.16 -6.77
N SER A 343 -4.28 19.29 -7.48
CA SER A 343 -4.81 18.27 -8.40
C SER A 343 -5.39 18.93 -9.64
N THR A 344 -5.26 18.28 -10.79
CA THR A 344 -6.03 18.61 -12.01
C THR A 344 -7.44 18.03 -11.98
N ASP A 345 -7.74 17.16 -11.02
CA ASP A 345 -9.12 16.78 -10.71
C ASP A 345 -9.79 17.91 -9.90
N ALA A 346 -10.95 18.35 -10.38
CA ALA A 346 -11.62 19.55 -9.89
C ALA A 346 -13.10 19.58 -10.31
N PRO A 347 -13.97 20.30 -9.57
CA PRO A 347 -15.37 20.51 -9.94
C PRO A 347 -15.53 21.11 -11.35
N ALA A 348 -16.69 20.91 -11.97
CA ALA A 348 -16.93 21.22 -13.39
C ALA A 348 -16.50 22.63 -13.86
N PHE A 349 -16.63 23.66 -13.02
CA PHE A 349 -16.26 25.06 -13.32
C PHE A 349 -14.74 25.35 -13.25
N ALA A 350 -13.94 24.40 -12.78
CA ALA A 350 -12.52 24.56 -12.49
C ALA A 350 -11.66 23.49 -13.20
N ASP A 351 -10.39 23.79 -13.48
CA ASP A 351 -9.43 22.86 -14.11
C ASP A 351 -8.29 22.43 -13.19
N MET A 352 -8.24 22.95 -11.96
CA MET A 352 -7.43 22.46 -10.86
C MET A 352 -7.98 22.89 -9.52
N SER A 353 -7.68 22.09 -8.49
CA SER A 353 -8.01 22.31 -7.09
C SER A 353 -6.73 22.29 -6.24
N TYR A 354 -6.61 23.21 -5.30
CA TYR A 354 -5.61 23.25 -4.23
C TYR A 354 -6.31 23.09 -2.89
N PHE A 355 -5.67 22.39 -1.97
CA PHE A 355 -6.03 22.32 -0.55
C PHE A 355 -4.79 22.39 0.32
N GLY A 356 -4.75 23.39 1.21
CA GLY A 356 -3.68 23.58 2.20
C GLY A 356 -4.22 23.58 3.62
N LEU A 357 -3.42 23.08 4.56
CA LEU A 357 -3.66 23.11 6.00
C LEU A 357 -2.52 23.85 6.69
N VAL A 358 -2.82 25.00 7.29
CA VAL A 358 -1.89 25.81 8.09
C VAL A 358 -2.28 25.69 9.57
N ARG A 359 -1.34 25.43 10.47
CA ARG A 359 -1.65 25.31 11.90
C ARG A 359 -2.00 26.69 12.49
N THR A 360 -3.08 26.77 13.27
CA THR A 360 -3.56 28.03 13.87
C THR A 360 -3.93 27.81 15.34
N GLY A 361 -2.90 27.79 16.20
CA GLY A 361 -3.06 27.50 17.63
C GLY A 361 -3.41 26.01 17.87
N ASP A 362 -4.61 25.76 18.38
CA ASP A 362 -5.19 24.42 18.56
C ASP A 362 -6.04 23.97 17.35
N ASP A 363 -6.33 24.89 16.42
CA ASP A 363 -7.08 24.65 15.19
C ASP A 363 -6.14 24.57 13.97
N VAL A 364 -6.74 24.35 12.79
CA VAL A 364 -6.09 24.58 11.49
C VAL A 364 -6.91 25.57 10.68
N THR A 365 -6.21 26.35 9.86
CA THR A 365 -6.82 27.08 8.75
C THR A 365 -6.68 26.23 7.49
N GLY A 366 -7.81 25.81 6.95
CA GLY A 366 -7.90 25.21 5.63
C GLY A 366 -8.00 26.29 4.57
N GLU A 367 -7.16 26.21 3.56
CA GLU A 367 -7.24 27.04 2.36
C GLU A 367 -7.55 26.16 1.16
N ILE A 368 -8.69 26.40 0.51
CA ILE A 368 -9.07 25.78 -0.75
C ILE A 368 -8.93 26.83 -1.84
N ALA A 369 -8.37 26.49 -2.99
CA ALA A 369 -8.40 27.35 -4.16
C ALA A 369 -8.68 26.58 -5.44
N PHE A 370 -9.52 27.13 -6.31
CA PHE A 370 -9.85 26.55 -7.61
C PHE A 370 -9.52 27.53 -8.72
N ARG A 371 -8.74 27.10 -9.71
CA ARG A 371 -8.58 27.88 -10.95
C ARG A 371 -9.83 27.67 -11.80
N ILE A 372 -10.52 28.77 -12.06
CA ILE A 372 -11.76 28.78 -12.84
C ILE A 372 -11.37 28.58 -14.32
N LYS A 373 -12.16 27.79 -15.06
CA LYS A 373 -11.98 27.60 -16.51
C LYS A 373 -12.39 28.86 -17.28
N ASP A 374 -11.78 29.07 -18.44
CA ASP A 374 -12.18 30.16 -19.33
C ASP A 374 -13.67 30.04 -19.73
N ASN A 375 -14.44 31.12 -19.53
CA ASN A 375 -15.87 31.23 -19.78
C ASN A 375 -16.79 30.41 -18.84
N GLU A 376 -16.26 29.72 -17.84
CA GLU A 376 -17.07 29.15 -16.75
C GLU A 376 -17.36 30.20 -15.67
N SER A 377 -18.31 29.89 -14.79
CA SER A 377 -18.66 30.75 -13.66
C SER A 377 -18.76 29.95 -12.36
N VAL A 378 -18.34 30.56 -11.25
CA VAL A 378 -18.42 29.95 -9.93
C VAL A 378 -19.88 29.91 -9.47
N PRO A 379 -20.37 28.80 -8.89
CA PRO A 379 -21.67 28.76 -8.22
C PRO A 379 -21.62 29.49 -6.86
N LEU A 380 -21.35 30.80 -6.87
CA LEU A 380 -21.09 31.61 -5.68
C LEU A 380 -22.21 31.53 -4.64
N THR A 381 -23.47 31.35 -5.04
CA THR A 381 -24.60 31.16 -4.11
C THR A 381 -24.35 29.97 -3.17
N LYS A 382 -23.93 28.81 -3.69
CA LYS A 382 -23.62 27.61 -2.89
C LYS A 382 -22.55 27.91 -1.83
N TYR A 383 -21.48 28.58 -2.24
CA TYR A 383 -20.34 28.85 -1.35
C TYR A 383 -20.61 29.98 -0.35
N ASN A 384 -21.38 31.00 -0.74
CA ASN A 384 -21.86 32.03 0.18
C ASN A 384 -22.82 31.45 1.24
N GLU A 385 -23.71 30.54 0.88
CA GLU A 385 -24.58 29.84 1.85
C GLU A 385 -23.78 28.98 2.85
N LEU A 386 -22.72 28.32 2.39
CA LEU A 386 -21.78 27.59 3.27
C LEU A 386 -21.03 28.55 4.21
N ARG A 387 -20.58 29.71 3.73
CA ARG A 387 -19.97 30.77 4.55
C ARG A 387 -20.95 31.31 5.59
N ASP A 388 -22.17 31.67 5.17
CA ASP A 388 -23.15 32.35 6.03
C ASP A 388 -23.71 31.40 7.11
N SER A 389 -23.70 30.08 6.85
CA SER A 389 -24.01 29.03 7.83
C SER A 389 -22.81 28.54 8.65
N SER A 390 -21.58 28.96 8.34
CA SER A 390 -20.36 28.36 8.89
C SER A 390 -20.25 28.37 10.42
N ALA A 391 -20.69 29.46 11.08
CA ALA A 391 -20.62 29.60 12.52
C ALA A 391 -21.47 28.55 13.28
N SER A 392 -22.64 28.16 12.75
CA SER A 392 -23.46 27.09 13.34
C SER A 392 -22.91 25.69 13.07
N ARG A 393 -21.99 25.57 12.10
CA ARG A 393 -21.26 24.35 11.72
C ARG A 393 -19.86 24.28 12.37
N GLY A 394 -19.58 25.12 13.37
CA GLY A 394 -18.36 25.04 14.19
C GLY A 394 -17.11 25.70 13.60
N PHE A 395 -17.26 26.55 12.58
CA PHE A 395 -16.15 27.35 12.05
C PHE A 395 -15.96 28.64 12.84
N LYS A 396 -14.69 29.00 13.10
CA LYS A 396 -14.29 30.25 13.78
C LYS A 396 -14.17 31.41 12.80
N SER A 397 -13.78 31.11 11.58
CA SER A 397 -13.78 32.01 10.41
C SER A 397 -14.17 31.22 9.17
N TYR A 398 -14.76 31.90 8.21
CA TYR A 398 -15.06 31.36 6.90
C TYR A 398 -15.13 32.51 5.90
N GLU A 399 -14.34 32.42 4.85
CA GLU A 399 -14.18 33.45 3.84
C GLU A 399 -14.30 32.80 2.47
N VAL A 400 -14.97 33.49 1.54
CA VAL A 400 -15.14 33.07 0.14
C VAL A 400 -14.87 34.30 -0.71
N GLN A 401 -13.83 34.22 -1.55
CA GLN A 401 -13.34 35.31 -2.38
C GLN A 401 -13.13 34.80 -3.80
N GLU A 402 -13.64 35.52 -4.79
CA GLU A 402 -13.31 35.27 -6.20
C GLU A 402 -12.39 36.39 -6.68
N GLU A 403 -11.20 36.03 -7.16
CA GLU A 403 -10.20 36.99 -7.64
C GLU A 403 -9.37 36.41 -8.78
N ASN A 404 -9.26 37.18 -9.87
CA ASN A 404 -8.36 36.91 -11.01
C ASN A 404 -8.46 35.47 -11.53
N ASN A 405 -9.68 35.02 -11.87
CA ASN A 405 -10.01 33.65 -12.30
C ASN A 405 -9.68 32.54 -11.28
N THR A 406 -9.75 32.85 -9.98
CA THR A 406 -9.61 31.85 -8.91
C THR A 406 -10.64 32.08 -7.82
N LEU A 407 -11.33 31.01 -7.43
CA LEU A 407 -12.12 30.97 -6.21
C LEU A 407 -11.19 30.56 -5.06
N ILE A 408 -11.19 31.31 -3.98
CA ILE A 408 -10.44 31.04 -2.74
C ILE A 408 -11.46 30.89 -1.61
N ILE A 409 -11.31 29.85 -0.81
CA ILE A 409 -12.06 29.64 0.43
C ILE A 409 -11.06 29.48 1.56
N LYS A 410 -11.20 30.26 2.63
CA LYS A 410 -10.38 30.13 3.85
C LYS A 410 -11.29 29.85 5.03
N MET A 411 -10.98 28.82 5.81
CA MET A 411 -11.82 28.36 6.92
C MET A 411 -10.97 27.94 8.11
N THR A 412 -11.22 28.46 9.31
CA THR A 412 -10.49 28.05 10.52
C THR A 412 -11.41 27.26 11.45
N SER A 413 -11.05 26.01 11.76
CA SER A 413 -11.75 25.13 12.69
C SER A 413 -10.85 23.95 13.10
N SER A 414 -11.36 23.01 13.89
CA SER A 414 -10.67 21.75 14.17
C SER A 414 -10.36 20.98 12.89
N LEU A 415 -9.22 20.28 12.86
CA LEU A 415 -8.73 19.50 11.71
C LEU A 415 -9.83 18.64 11.05
N ASN A 416 -10.56 17.86 11.84
CA ASN A 416 -11.61 16.98 11.35
C ASN A 416 -12.76 17.74 10.66
N ASN A 417 -13.10 18.95 11.14
CA ASN A 417 -14.18 19.75 10.57
C ASN A 417 -13.75 20.37 9.22
N VAL A 418 -12.51 20.84 9.13
CA VAL A 418 -11.93 21.38 7.88
C VAL A 418 -11.80 20.28 6.82
N ILE A 419 -11.32 19.09 7.18
CA ILE A 419 -11.25 17.92 6.27
C ILE A 419 -12.64 17.51 5.81
N SER A 420 -13.60 17.38 6.75
CA SER A 420 -14.98 16.98 6.41
C SER A 420 -15.65 17.98 5.48
N GLU A 421 -15.40 19.27 5.66
CA GLU A 421 -15.92 20.33 4.80
C GLU A 421 -15.33 20.27 3.39
N ALA A 422 -14.01 20.11 3.27
CA ALA A 422 -13.32 19.96 1.99
C ALA A 422 -13.87 18.76 1.19
N ALA A 423 -14.01 17.61 1.82
CA ALA A 423 -14.56 16.42 1.18
C ALA A 423 -16.04 16.57 0.81
N GLN A 424 -16.90 16.99 1.74
CA GLN A 424 -18.35 16.98 1.54
C GLN A 424 -18.87 18.11 0.63
N ASN A 425 -18.26 19.30 0.69
CA ASN A 425 -18.80 20.50 0.06
C ASN A 425 -17.96 20.99 -1.14
N TYR A 426 -16.70 20.57 -1.23
CA TYR A 426 -15.73 21.04 -2.23
C TYR A 426 -15.16 19.96 -3.14
N GLU A 427 -15.56 18.69 -2.98
CA GLU A 427 -15.10 17.55 -3.80
C GLU A 427 -13.57 17.34 -3.69
N ILE A 428 -12.99 17.68 -2.53
CA ILE A 428 -11.56 17.53 -2.24
C ILE A 428 -11.38 16.36 -1.28
N ASP A 429 -10.99 15.21 -1.84
CA ASP A 429 -10.61 14.05 -1.04
C ASP A 429 -9.16 14.13 -0.56
N ILE A 430 -8.96 13.69 0.68
CA ILE A 430 -7.72 13.80 1.45
C ILE A 430 -7.29 12.40 1.95
N ASP A 431 -8.12 11.36 1.80
CA ASP A 431 -7.73 9.98 2.10
C ASP A 431 -6.88 9.33 0.97
#